data_AF-A0AA40AD87-F1
#
_entry.id   AF-A0AA40AD87-F1
#
_cell.length_a   1.000
_cell.length_b   1.000
_cell.length_c   1.000
_cell.angle_alpha   90.00
_cell.angle_beta   90.00
_cell.angle_gamma   90.00
#
_symmetry.space_group_name_H-M   'P 1'
#
loop_
_entity.id
_entity.type
_entity.pdbx_description
1 polymer ?
#
loop_
_entity_poly.entity_id
_entity_poly.type
_entity_poly.pdbx_seq_one_letter_code
_entity_poly.pdbx_strand_id
1 'polypeptide(L)'
;MASASPREPKIGTQTPFDTISLQLCFRSDDAQFWWNTTGRMLARLLRGAKYTTTEQYRELFFYALWVIPELGPAPNTGGEPNAWPSVWSPSGTPIEFSWDFGIVGDGSMVRYSFEPIGKQAGTDEDPLNSHAAGDWSDCVHRQGMVPNLDLSWYRHFTAHLLPPTDPKRVQTGEGMVVEEITPKAGTGVAIDVEASGPVMKVYLFPGLRALELSISNLEVVERAIRSLPPDKLAALQVEPLLSYLHEATARWGMETGIVCIDCLKPGDARIKIYVRAPHTTLDWLTDAITLGGRMDLSEYAEAVQDLKDLWQAFLGRGSHVVPADAPGRARPGFYFTVGRGKPASPKMYLSPGYYVKSDVEVIKRLRGFYASRTTGCEKLRVVEEFAAALKDTYGDRLEQSGSGKIFYVGAAMTKKHGLRVVTYHDPSPAAPFLASSTVSTNTSTIPLSSPQTPRGEAALVHAAACGRRSGGRRVDHRQSRPILKNAVYKNAKVSAEARVADLLARMTNEEKASQRDVDTAAESGDHWFKSDLNWVNGTEDIWEISLLSNHFVSIVQWLQAYAS
;
A
#
# COMPACT_ATOMS: atom_id res chain seq x y z
N MET A 1 12.24 20.21 58.84
CA MET A 1 11.59 19.36 57.82
C MET A 1 11.33 20.25 56.61
N ALA A 2 12.14 20.12 55.56
CA ALA A 2 11.96 20.89 54.33
C ALA A 2 10.87 20.21 53.47
N SER A 3 9.82 20.96 53.17
CA SER A 3 8.74 20.60 52.26
C SER A 3 9.31 20.35 50.86
N ALA A 4 9.04 19.16 50.32
CA ALA A 4 9.40 18.81 48.95
C ALA A 4 8.45 19.54 47.99
N SER A 5 9.00 20.39 47.12
CA SER A 5 8.26 21.01 46.03
C SER A 5 7.64 19.94 45.13
N PRO A 6 6.39 20.13 44.63
CA PRO A 6 5.78 19.24 43.67
C PRO A 6 6.64 19.18 42.40
N ARG A 7 6.98 17.98 41.94
CA ARG A 7 7.62 17.80 40.63
C ARG A 7 6.62 18.22 39.57
N GLU A 8 6.96 19.24 38.78
CA GLU A 8 6.23 19.58 37.57
C GLU A 8 6.08 18.33 36.68
N PRO A 9 4.88 18.08 36.13
CA PRO A 9 4.71 17.02 35.16
C PRO A 9 5.57 17.34 33.93
N LYS A 10 6.49 16.43 33.58
CA LYS A 10 7.20 16.48 32.30
C LYS A 10 6.14 16.39 31.19
N ILE A 11 5.81 17.52 30.58
CA ILE A 11 5.04 17.56 29.33
C ILE A 11 5.88 16.75 28.32
N GLY A 12 5.45 15.53 28.03
CA GLY A 12 6.13 14.68 27.05
C GLY A 12 6.21 15.44 25.72
N THR A 13 7.38 15.47 25.10
CA THR A 13 7.54 15.99 23.73
C THR A 13 6.54 15.28 22.82
N GLN A 14 5.55 16.03 22.31
CA GLN A 14 4.56 15.50 21.37
C GLN A 14 5.26 14.93 20.14
N THR A 15 4.84 13.73 19.71
CA THR A 15 5.34 13.13 18.47
C THR A 15 4.62 13.74 17.26
N PRO A 16 5.19 13.64 16.04
CA PRO A 16 4.50 14.10 14.83
C PRO A 16 3.09 13.53 14.66
N PHE A 17 2.90 12.25 15.01
CA PHE A 17 1.58 11.61 14.99
C PHE A 17 0.61 12.25 15.99
N ASP A 18 1.06 12.52 17.22
CA ASP A 18 0.22 13.14 18.25
C ASP A 18 -0.18 14.56 17.83
N THR A 19 0.76 15.35 17.31
CA THR A 19 0.50 16.70 16.83
C THR A 19 -0.51 16.71 15.67
N ILE A 20 -0.37 15.81 14.69
CA ILE A 20 -1.34 15.69 13.60
C ILE A 20 -2.70 15.23 14.14
N SER A 21 -2.73 14.25 15.03
CA SER A 21 -3.98 13.72 15.61
C SER A 21 -4.75 14.75 16.44
N LEU A 22 -4.06 15.73 17.02
CA LEU A 22 -4.69 16.86 17.74
C LEU A 22 -5.30 17.90 16.79
N GLN A 23 -4.85 17.94 15.54
CA GLN A 23 -5.24 18.97 14.56
C GLN A 23 -6.17 18.45 13.47
N LEU A 24 -6.10 17.16 13.16
CA LEU A 24 -6.80 16.55 12.05
C LEU A 24 -7.90 15.63 12.58
N CYS A 25 -9.13 15.91 12.16
CA CYS A 25 -10.30 15.08 12.42
C CYS A 25 -10.75 14.41 11.12
N PHE A 26 -11.07 13.12 11.19
CA PHE A 26 -11.64 12.40 10.06
C PHE A 26 -13.16 12.46 10.10
N ARG A 27 -13.79 12.57 8.93
CA ARG A 27 -15.26 12.64 8.80
C ARG A 27 -15.96 11.29 8.91
N SER A 28 -15.21 10.21 8.76
CA SER A 28 -15.71 8.84 8.81
C SER A 28 -15.03 8.14 9.98
N ASP A 29 -15.81 7.40 10.75
CA ASP A 29 -15.31 6.55 11.82
C ASP A 29 -14.35 5.48 11.28
N ASP A 30 -14.56 5.01 10.04
CA ASP A 30 -13.65 4.09 9.36
C ASP A 30 -12.29 4.74 9.11
N ALA A 31 -12.29 5.96 8.57
CA ALA A 31 -11.05 6.72 8.34
C ALA A 31 -10.35 7.04 9.67
N GLN A 32 -11.10 7.39 10.72
CA GLN A 32 -10.56 7.61 12.06
C GLN A 32 -9.96 6.34 12.65
N PHE A 33 -10.62 5.19 12.48
CA PHE A 33 -10.12 3.88 12.87
C PHE A 33 -8.80 3.56 12.16
N TRP A 34 -8.76 3.72 10.84
CA TRP A 34 -7.57 3.45 10.05
C TRP A 34 -6.41 4.37 10.44
N TRP A 35 -6.65 5.65 10.70
CA TRP A 35 -5.62 6.56 11.19
C TRP A 35 -5.06 6.14 12.55
N ASN A 36 -5.95 5.82 13.50
CA ASN A 36 -5.57 5.45 14.86
C ASN A 36 -4.75 4.16 14.90
N THR A 37 -5.00 3.24 13.98
CA THR A 37 -4.32 1.95 13.87
C THR A 37 -3.07 2.04 13.00
N THR A 38 -3.22 2.33 11.72
CA THR A 38 -2.16 2.26 10.71
C THR A 38 -1.29 3.52 10.67
N GLY A 39 -1.86 4.71 10.93
CA GLY A 39 -1.10 5.96 11.00
C GLY A 39 -0.09 5.95 12.14
N ARG A 40 -0.49 5.40 13.29
CA ARG A 40 0.40 5.19 14.44
C ARG A 40 1.54 4.23 14.12
N MET A 41 1.24 3.13 13.42
CA MET A 41 2.25 2.17 12.98
C MET A 41 3.25 2.84 12.02
N LEU A 42 2.77 3.55 11.00
CA LEU A 42 3.61 4.27 10.06
C LEU A 42 4.56 5.25 10.78
N ALA A 43 4.05 6.05 11.73
CA ALA A 43 4.86 6.97 12.51
C ALA A 43 6.01 6.28 13.26
N ARG A 44 5.73 5.10 13.83
CA ARG A 44 6.73 4.28 14.54
C ARG A 44 7.79 3.73 13.59
N LEU A 45 7.38 3.24 12.42
CA LEU A 45 8.30 2.74 11.39
C LEU A 45 9.21 3.86 10.87
N LEU A 46 8.66 5.04 10.56
CA LEU A 46 9.45 6.19 10.10
C LEU A 46 10.46 6.65 11.15
N ARG A 47 10.05 6.73 12.42
CA ARG A 47 10.96 7.06 13.53
C ARG A 47 12.06 6.01 13.69
N GLY A 48 11.68 4.73 13.62
CA GLY A 48 12.62 3.61 13.72
C GLY A 48 13.64 3.62 12.59
N ALA A 49 13.20 3.88 11.36
CA ALA A 49 14.04 4.00 10.17
C ALA A 49 14.83 5.33 10.08
N LYS A 50 14.80 6.16 11.13
CA LYS A 50 15.56 7.41 11.26
C LYS A 50 15.21 8.49 10.25
N TYR A 51 13.97 8.52 9.76
CA TYR A 51 13.47 9.67 9.03
C TYR A 51 13.53 10.91 9.92
N THR A 52 13.93 12.04 9.33
CA THR A 52 13.92 13.33 10.03
C THR A 52 12.51 13.70 10.46
N THR A 53 12.38 14.53 11.49
CA THR A 53 11.06 15.02 11.95
C THR A 53 10.26 15.64 10.81
N THR A 54 10.94 16.38 9.93
CA THR A 54 10.36 16.99 8.74
C THR A 54 9.79 15.96 7.75
N GLU A 55 10.55 14.89 7.47
CA GLU A 55 10.07 13.80 6.61
C GLU A 55 8.92 13.03 7.24
N GLN A 56 8.94 12.84 8.57
CA GLN A 56 7.84 12.22 9.30
C GLN A 56 6.54 13.03 9.18
N TYR A 57 6.58 14.35 9.41
CA TYR A 57 5.41 15.20 9.23
C TYR A 57 4.89 15.16 7.80
N ARG A 58 5.78 15.34 6.81
CA ARG A 58 5.41 15.33 5.40
C ARG A 58 4.69 14.05 5.01
N GLU A 59 5.24 12.90 5.41
CA GLU A 59 4.67 11.61 5.04
C GLU A 59 3.37 11.33 5.79
N LEU A 60 3.31 11.62 7.10
CA LEU A 60 2.09 11.40 7.88
C LEU A 60 0.92 12.28 7.40
N PHE A 61 1.19 13.52 6.95
CA PHE A 61 0.16 14.34 6.31
C PHE A 61 -0.29 13.77 4.96
N PHE A 62 0.65 13.33 4.12
CA PHE A 62 0.30 12.69 2.85
C PHE A 62 -0.58 11.45 3.10
N TYR A 63 -0.15 10.59 4.03
CA TYR A 63 -0.87 9.39 4.41
C TYR A 63 -2.27 9.69 4.96
N ALA A 64 -2.39 10.63 5.91
CA ALA A 64 -3.68 11.03 6.48
C ALA A 64 -4.65 11.58 5.43
N LEU A 65 -4.18 12.37 4.46
CA LEU A 65 -5.04 13.08 3.53
C LEU A 65 -5.34 12.31 2.24
N TRP A 66 -4.39 11.46 1.80
CA TRP A 66 -4.47 10.79 0.50
C TRP A 66 -4.62 9.28 0.60
N VAL A 67 -4.28 8.65 1.73
CA VAL A 67 -4.32 7.18 1.82
C VAL A 67 -5.46 6.74 2.73
N ILE A 68 -5.54 7.28 3.94
CA ILE A 68 -6.55 6.89 4.93
C ILE A 68 -8.00 6.93 4.40
N PRO A 69 -8.45 7.96 3.66
CA PRO A 69 -9.83 8.00 3.17
C PRO A 69 -10.16 6.91 2.14
N GLU A 70 -9.15 6.26 1.56
CA GLU A 70 -9.28 5.29 0.47
C GLU A 70 -9.20 3.85 0.97
N LEU A 71 -8.97 3.61 2.27
CA LEU A 71 -8.89 2.27 2.86
C LEU A 71 -10.26 1.62 3.08
N GLY A 72 -11.35 2.30 2.69
CA GLY A 72 -12.70 1.76 2.79
C GLY A 72 -13.18 1.55 4.24
N PRO A 73 -14.26 0.76 4.42
CA PRO A 73 -14.83 0.47 5.72
C PRO A 73 -13.84 -0.18 6.68
N ALA A 74 -13.92 0.16 7.96
CA ALA A 74 -13.15 -0.52 9.00
C ALA A 74 -13.66 -1.97 9.17
N PRO A 75 -12.80 -2.89 9.65
CA PRO A 75 -13.22 -4.24 9.98
C PRO A 75 -14.35 -4.24 11.01
N ASN A 76 -15.19 -5.28 10.99
CA ASN A 76 -16.23 -5.48 11.99
C ASN A 76 -15.63 -5.72 13.40
N THR A 77 -16.47 -5.81 14.42
CA THR A 77 -16.02 -6.05 15.81
C THR A 77 -15.25 -7.37 15.99
N GLY A 78 -15.45 -8.34 15.09
CA GLY A 78 -14.68 -9.59 15.02
C GLY A 78 -13.33 -9.46 14.31
N GLY A 79 -13.02 -8.30 13.72
CA GLY A 79 -11.80 -8.04 12.97
C GLY A 79 -11.85 -8.50 11.51
N GLU A 80 -13.01 -8.93 11.02
CA GLU A 80 -13.18 -9.37 9.62
C GLU A 80 -13.43 -8.16 8.71
N PRO A 81 -12.93 -8.18 7.46
CA PRO A 81 -13.21 -7.12 6.49
C PRO A 81 -14.70 -6.91 6.29
N ASN A 82 -15.14 -5.66 6.32
CA ASN A 82 -16.52 -5.30 6.00
C ASN A 82 -16.61 -4.99 4.49
N ALA A 83 -17.49 -5.69 3.77
CA ALA A 83 -17.72 -5.62 2.33
C ALA A 83 -16.59 -6.15 1.41
N TRP A 84 -15.39 -5.56 1.41
CA TRP A 84 -14.31 -5.91 0.47
C TRP A 84 -13.13 -6.60 1.17
N PRO A 85 -12.94 -7.92 1.00
CA PRO A 85 -11.80 -8.62 1.57
C PRO A 85 -10.56 -8.41 0.70
N SER A 86 -9.75 -7.42 1.04
CA SER A 86 -8.53 -7.14 0.27
C SER A 86 -7.55 -8.31 0.36
N VAL A 87 -7.11 -8.81 -0.77
CA VAL A 87 -6.08 -9.86 -0.89
C VAL A 87 -4.67 -9.42 -0.46
N TRP A 88 -4.52 -8.14 -0.11
CA TRP A 88 -3.24 -7.48 0.02
C TRP A 88 -2.45 -8.02 1.22
N SER A 89 -3.13 -8.19 2.35
CA SER A 89 -2.57 -8.81 3.55
C SER A 89 -3.25 -10.15 3.86
N PRO A 90 -2.59 -11.05 4.63
CA PRO A 90 -3.22 -12.30 5.07
C PRO A 90 -4.51 -12.11 5.89
N SER A 91 -4.69 -10.97 6.56
CA SER A 91 -5.90 -10.67 7.33
C SER A 91 -7.04 -10.06 6.53
N GLY A 92 -6.89 -9.84 5.22
CA GLY A 92 -7.90 -9.15 4.43
C GLY A 92 -7.81 -7.61 4.50
N THR A 93 -6.78 -7.07 5.17
CA THR A 93 -6.60 -5.63 5.38
C THR A 93 -6.09 -4.97 4.09
N PRO A 94 -6.66 -3.82 3.68
CA PRO A 94 -6.33 -3.17 2.42
C PRO A 94 -4.99 -2.44 2.41
N ILE A 95 -4.12 -2.68 3.39
CA ILE A 95 -2.82 -2.04 3.49
C ILE A 95 -1.79 -2.94 4.16
N GLU A 96 -0.56 -2.88 3.68
CA GLU A 96 0.64 -3.44 4.29
C GLU A 96 1.71 -2.34 4.47
N PHE A 97 2.65 -2.58 5.38
CA PHE A 97 3.88 -1.81 5.47
C PHE A 97 5.08 -2.67 5.10
N SER A 98 6.13 -2.09 4.54
CA SER A 98 7.40 -2.78 4.39
C SER A 98 8.56 -1.93 4.91
N TRP A 99 9.55 -2.60 5.50
CA TRP A 99 10.77 -1.98 5.97
C TRP A 99 11.96 -2.62 5.28
N ASP A 100 12.64 -1.81 4.50
CA ASP A 100 13.92 -2.11 3.87
C ASP A 100 15.06 -1.78 4.81
N PHE A 101 15.84 -2.78 5.22
CA PHE A 101 16.94 -2.56 6.16
C PHE A 101 18.13 -1.84 5.50
N GLY A 102 18.06 -1.56 4.20
CA GLY A 102 19.12 -0.92 3.42
C GLY A 102 20.37 -1.80 3.28
N ILE A 103 21.42 -1.25 2.69
CA ILE A 103 22.79 -1.79 2.76
C ILE A 103 23.62 -0.93 3.73
N VAL A 104 24.81 -1.38 4.12
CA VAL A 104 25.68 -0.58 4.99
C VAL A 104 26.01 0.75 4.29
N GLY A 105 25.82 1.87 4.99
CA GLY A 105 26.04 3.21 4.43
C GLY A 105 24.95 3.70 3.45
N ASP A 106 23.87 2.95 3.27
CA ASP A 106 22.65 3.40 2.60
C ASP A 106 21.49 3.39 3.61
N GLY A 107 20.56 4.33 3.46
CA GLY A 107 19.46 4.48 4.41
C GLY A 107 18.52 3.27 4.44
N SER A 108 17.85 3.05 5.56
CA SER A 108 16.64 2.23 5.58
C SER A 108 15.51 2.94 4.83
N MET A 109 14.54 2.19 4.33
CA MET A 109 13.38 2.77 3.65
C MET A 109 12.10 2.11 4.13
N VAL A 110 11.13 2.94 4.53
CA VAL A 110 9.76 2.52 4.80
C VAL A 110 8.95 2.67 3.52
N ARG A 111 8.06 1.71 3.28
CA ARG A 111 7.05 1.78 2.22
C ARG A 111 5.72 1.32 2.80
N TYR A 112 4.65 1.71 2.14
CA TYR A 112 3.36 1.07 2.34
C TYR A 112 2.74 0.81 0.99
N SER A 113 1.97 -0.27 0.92
CA SER A 113 1.19 -0.60 -0.24
C SER A 113 -0.25 -0.81 0.20
N PHE A 114 -1.20 -0.29 -0.55
CA PHE A 114 -2.61 -0.33 -0.21
C PHE A 114 -3.48 -0.54 -1.45
N GLU A 115 -4.68 -1.05 -1.23
CA GLU A 115 -5.72 -1.14 -2.23
C GLU A 115 -6.74 -0.03 -1.96
N PRO A 116 -6.85 0.98 -2.84
CA PRO A 116 -7.97 1.93 -2.78
C PRO A 116 -9.30 1.17 -2.94
N ILE A 117 -10.23 1.35 -2.01
CA ILE A 117 -11.54 0.68 -2.00
C ILE A 117 -12.63 1.71 -2.32
N GLY A 118 -13.32 1.49 -3.44
CA GLY A 118 -14.45 2.32 -3.84
C GLY A 118 -15.69 2.07 -2.98
N LYS A 119 -16.59 3.06 -2.90
CA LYS A 119 -17.87 2.92 -2.16
C LYS A 119 -18.77 1.78 -2.68
N GLN A 120 -18.60 1.41 -3.95
CA GLN A 120 -19.35 0.35 -4.62
C GLN A 120 -18.55 -0.95 -4.77
N ALA A 121 -17.35 -1.03 -4.17
CA ALA A 121 -16.52 -2.22 -4.28
C ALA A 121 -17.26 -3.45 -3.74
N GLY A 122 -17.34 -4.50 -4.58
CA GLY A 122 -18.00 -5.76 -4.26
C GLY A 122 -19.52 -5.75 -4.44
N THR A 123 -20.13 -4.63 -4.82
CA THR A 123 -21.56 -4.58 -5.21
C THR A 123 -21.72 -4.95 -6.69
N ASP A 124 -22.97 -5.08 -7.15
CA ASP A 124 -23.26 -5.30 -8.57
C ASP A 124 -22.78 -4.13 -9.48
N GLU A 125 -22.58 -2.93 -8.92
CA GLU A 125 -22.10 -1.76 -9.66
C GLU A 125 -20.57 -1.79 -9.88
N ASP A 126 -19.81 -2.33 -8.91
CA ASP A 126 -18.35 -2.53 -9.05
C ASP A 126 -17.89 -3.82 -8.35
N PRO A 127 -18.19 -4.99 -8.92
CA PRO A 127 -17.91 -6.29 -8.29
C PRO A 127 -16.42 -6.61 -8.18
N LEU A 128 -15.57 -5.82 -8.83
CA LEU A 128 -14.13 -6.05 -8.98
C LEU A 128 -13.26 -4.92 -8.42
N ASN A 129 -13.86 -3.90 -7.79
CA ASN A 129 -13.17 -2.70 -7.31
C ASN A 129 -12.29 -2.06 -8.42
N SER A 130 -12.84 -1.97 -9.63
CA SER A 130 -12.08 -1.69 -10.86
C SER A 130 -11.70 -0.22 -11.01
N HIS A 131 -12.38 0.67 -10.28
CA HIS A 131 -12.31 2.12 -10.53
C HIS A 131 -11.46 2.87 -9.51
N ALA A 132 -11.53 2.50 -8.23
CA ALA A 132 -10.98 3.28 -7.12
C ALA A 132 -9.49 3.61 -7.26
N ALA A 133 -8.67 2.62 -7.66
CA ALA A 133 -7.24 2.85 -7.84
C ALA A 133 -6.92 3.82 -8.98
N GLY A 134 -7.69 3.79 -10.07
CA GLY A 134 -7.54 4.72 -11.19
C GLY A 134 -7.95 6.13 -10.82
N ASP A 135 -9.11 6.28 -10.17
CA ASP A 135 -9.62 7.56 -9.69
C ASP A 135 -8.68 8.22 -8.70
N TRP A 136 -8.14 7.43 -7.76
CA TRP A 136 -7.12 7.89 -6.82
C TRP A 136 -5.85 8.36 -7.53
N SER A 137 -5.32 7.55 -8.46
CA SER A 137 -4.10 7.84 -9.22
C SER A 137 -4.23 9.14 -10.03
N ASP A 138 -5.35 9.33 -10.72
CA ASP A 138 -5.64 10.56 -11.45
C ASP A 138 -5.85 11.75 -10.50
N CYS A 139 -6.37 11.52 -9.29
CA CYS A 139 -6.54 12.55 -8.27
C CYS A 139 -5.18 13.08 -7.78
N VAL A 140 -4.26 12.19 -7.36
CA VAL A 140 -2.93 12.61 -6.88
C VAL A 140 -2.06 13.18 -7.99
N HIS A 141 -2.24 12.71 -9.23
CA HIS A 141 -1.57 13.27 -10.41
C HIS A 141 -2.04 14.70 -10.72
N ARG A 142 -3.35 14.95 -10.81
CA ARG A 142 -3.90 16.29 -11.08
C ARG A 142 -3.47 17.33 -10.05
N GLN A 143 -3.27 16.90 -8.82
CA GLN A 143 -2.89 17.74 -7.70
C GLN A 143 -1.37 17.91 -7.57
N GLY A 144 -0.59 17.07 -8.24
CA GLY A 144 0.87 17.08 -8.15
C GLY A 144 1.38 16.64 -6.78
N MET A 145 0.65 15.74 -6.11
CA MET A 145 1.03 15.25 -4.76
C MET A 145 2.17 14.22 -4.81
N VAL A 146 2.35 13.56 -5.96
CA VAL A 146 3.42 12.62 -6.23
C VAL A 146 4.37 13.24 -7.27
N PRO A 147 5.61 13.61 -6.87
CA PRO A 147 6.59 14.17 -7.80
C PRO A 147 6.91 13.22 -8.95
N ASN A 148 7.06 13.78 -10.16
CA ASN A 148 7.40 13.02 -11.38
C ASN A 148 6.43 11.90 -11.77
N LEU A 149 5.22 11.88 -11.20
CA LEU A 149 4.21 10.88 -11.48
C LEU A 149 3.83 10.89 -12.97
N ASP A 150 4.01 9.74 -13.61
CA ASP A 150 3.62 9.48 -15.00
C ASP A 150 2.73 8.24 -15.05
N LEU A 151 1.52 8.42 -15.59
CA LEU A 151 0.49 7.37 -15.66
C LEU A 151 0.41 6.70 -17.05
N SER A 152 1.38 6.93 -17.94
CA SER A 152 1.34 6.35 -19.30
C SER A 152 1.43 4.82 -19.26
N TRP A 153 2.42 4.28 -18.53
CA TRP A 153 2.54 2.83 -18.33
C TRP A 153 1.43 2.27 -17.46
N TYR A 154 0.96 3.02 -16.46
CA TYR A 154 -0.23 2.65 -15.69
C TYR A 154 -1.41 2.33 -16.62
N ARG A 155 -1.79 3.29 -17.47
CA ARG A 155 -2.92 3.14 -18.42
C ARG A 155 -2.67 2.04 -19.46
N HIS A 156 -1.44 1.90 -19.94
CA HIS A 156 -1.07 0.83 -20.87
C HIS A 156 -1.29 -0.54 -20.25
N PHE A 157 -0.69 -0.80 -19.09
CA PHE A 157 -0.71 -2.12 -18.47
C PHE A 157 -2.08 -2.48 -17.88
N THR A 158 -2.83 -1.53 -17.31
CA THR A 158 -4.20 -1.82 -16.84
C THR A 158 -5.10 -2.27 -17.99
N ALA A 159 -5.02 -1.61 -19.15
CA ALA A 159 -5.81 -1.98 -20.34
C ALA A 159 -5.47 -3.37 -20.91
N HIS A 160 -4.27 -3.89 -20.66
CA HIS A 160 -3.83 -5.19 -21.18
C HIS A 160 -3.89 -6.33 -20.17
N LEU A 161 -3.68 -6.02 -18.88
CA LEU A 161 -3.55 -7.02 -17.82
C LEU A 161 -4.84 -7.22 -17.02
N LEU A 162 -5.76 -6.26 -17.00
CA LEU A 162 -7.02 -6.36 -16.27
C LEU A 162 -8.18 -6.67 -17.23
N PRO A 163 -9.22 -7.38 -16.77
CA PRO A 163 -10.41 -7.56 -17.58
C PRO A 163 -11.06 -6.19 -17.90
N PRO A 164 -11.76 -6.05 -19.04
CA PRO A 164 -12.60 -4.90 -19.30
C PRO A 164 -13.63 -4.73 -18.18
N THR A 165 -14.03 -3.49 -17.89
CA THR A 165 -14.99 -3.13 -16.84
C THR A 165 -16.43 -3.63 -17.09
N ASP A 166 -16.66 -4.57 -18.02
CA ASP A 166 -17.96 -5.19 -18.25
C ASP A 166 -18.03 -6.53 -17.48
N PRO A 167 -18.70 -6.57 -16.32
CA PRO A 167 -18.77 -7.77 -15.48
C PRO A 167 -19.45 -8.96 -16.19
N LYS A 168 -20.22 -8.72 -17.26
CA LYS A 168 -20.90 -9.78 -18.01
C LYS A 168 -19.96 -10.59 -18.91
N ARG A 169 -18.75 -10.11 -19.17
CA ARG A 169 -17.74 -10.79 -20.01
C ARG A 169 -16.88 -11.79 -19.25
N VAL A 170 -16.86 -11.71 -17.93
CA VAL A 170 -16.19 -12.68 -17.07
C VAL A 170 -17.27 -13.56 -16.46
N GLN A 171 -17.35 -14.83 -16.84
CA GLN A 171 -18.25 -15.77 -16.16
C GLN A 171 -17.82 -15.89 -14.70
N THR A 172 -18.48 -15.21 -13.77
CA THR A 172 -18.22 -15.36 -12.34
C THR A 172 -18.93 -16.61 -11.82
N GLY A 173 -18.51 -17.79 -12.28
CA GLY A 173 -19.02 -19.07 -11.76
C GLY A 173 -18.56 -19.33 -10.31
N GLU A 174 -19.27 -20.22 -9.61
CA GLU A 174 -18.77 -20.83 -8.37
C GLU A 174 -17.46 -21.57 -8.68
N GLY A 175 -16.37 -21.22 -7.98
CA GLY A 175 -15.03 -21.79 -8.21
C GLY A 175 -14.01 -20.85 -8.86
N MET A 176 -13.99 -19.55 -8.51
CA MET A 176 -12.97 -18.59 -8.99
C MET A 176 -12.11 -18.00 -7.87
N VAL A 177 -11.54 -18.89 -7.07
CA VAL A 177 -10.38 -18.60 -6.20
C VAL A 177 -9.30 -19.57 -6.67
N VAL A 178 -8.25 -19.07 -7.33
CA VAL A 178 -7.14 -19.95 -7.74
C VAL A 178 -6.30 -20.35 -6.53
N GLU A 179 -6.21 -19.49 -5.50
CA GLU A 179 -5.63 -19.73 -4.17
C GLU A 179 -5.78 -18.42 -3.34
N GLU A 180 -5.45 -18.45 -2.04
CA GLU A 180 -5.48 -17.33 -1.05
C GLU A 180 -4.81 -16.00 -1.51
N ILE A 181 -4.12 -15.98 -2.65
CA ILE A 181 -3.32 -14.85 -3.16
C ILE A 181 -3.71 -14.37 -4.57
N THR A 182 -4.71 -14.98 -5.20
CA THR A 182 -5.16 -14.55 -6.53
C THR A 182 -6.55 -13.93 -6.39
N PRO A 183 -6.66 -12.60 -6.37
CA PRO A 183 -7.94 -11.91 -6.30
C PRO A 183 -8.71 -12.20 -7.58
N LYS A 184 -10.04 -12.05 -7.53
CA LYS A 184 -10.84 -11.92 -8.76
C LYS A 184 -10.28 -10.73 -9.55
N ALA A 185 -10.22 -9.52 -9.03
CA ALA A 185 -9.40 -8.46 -9.64
C ALA A 185 -8.88 -7.54 -8.55
N GLY A 186 -7.98 -6.64 -8.91
CA GLY A 186 -7.52 -5.60 -8.00
C GLY A 186 -6.35 -4.84 -8.59
N THR A 187 -6.18 -3.61 -8.12
CA THR A 187 -4.99 -2.80 -8.38
C THR A 187 -4.48 -2.31 -7.05
N GLY A 188 -3.33 -2.80 -6.64
CA GLY A 188 -2.62 -2.29 -5.47
C GLY A 188 -1.76 -1.08 -5.86
N VAL A 189 -1.66 -0.11 -4.97
CA VAL A 189 -0.77 1.04 -5.06
C VAL A 189 0.33 0.87 -4.01
N ALA A 190 1.58 1.19 -4.34
CA ALA A 190 2.66 1.32 -3.37
C ALA A 190 3.29 2.70 -3.39
N ILE A 191 3.68 3.16 -2.22
CA ILE A 191 4.43 4.40 -2.02
C ILE A 191 5.76 4.07 -1.35
N ASP A 192 6.85 4.39 -2.06
CA ASP A 192 8.18 4.46 -1.45
C ASP A 192 8.34 5.83 -0.79
N VAL A 193 8.63 5.83 0.52
CA VAL A 193 8.83 7.07 1.28
C VAL A 193 10.28 7.53 1.08
N GLU A 194 10.53 8.34 0.05
CA GLU A 194 11.86 8.86 -0.24
C GLU A 194 12.06 10.28 0.30
N ALA A 195 13.31 10.69 0.53
CA ALA A 195 13.64 12.06 0.93
C ALA A 195 13.13 13.11 -0.08
N SER A 196 13.11 12.77 -1.38
CA SER A 196 12.57 13.60 -2.46
C SER A 196 11.04 13.69 -2.52
N GLY A 197 10.33 12.88 -1.74
CA GLY A 197 8.87 12.76 -1.77
C GLY A 197 8.40 11.35 -2.13
N PRO A 198 7.08 11.10 -2.13
CA PRO A 198 6.53 9.78 -2.41
C PRO A 198 6.82 9.36 -3.85
N VAL A 199 7.21 8.10 -4.05
CA VAL A 199 7.33 7.47 -5.38
C VAL A 199 6.29 6.36 -5.51
N MET A 200 5.42 6.51 -6.51
CA MET A 200 4.28 5.62 -6.73
C MET A 200 4.63 4.43 -7.62
N LYS A 201 4.11 3.26 -7.25
CA LYS A 201 4.09 2.04 -8.05
C LYS A 201 2.67 1.46 -8.03
N VAL A 202 2.37 0.62 -9.01
CA VAL A 202 1.14 -0.18 -8.96
C VAL A 202 1.45 -1.66 -9.13
N TYR A 203 0.56 -2.50 -8.63
CA TYR A 203 0.55 -3.94 -8.78
C TYR A 203 -0.75 -4.38 -9.44
N LEU A 204 -0.61 -5.23 -10.45
CA LEU A 204 -1.67 -5.66 -11.34
C LEU A 204 -1.67 -7.19 -11.38
N PHE A 205 -2.87 -7.77 -11.34
CA PHE A 205 -3.08 -9.21 -11.31
C PHE A 205 -3.67 -9.69 -12.64
N PRO A 206 -2.92 -10.46 -13.45
CA PRO A 206 -3.38 -10.87 -14.78
C PRO A 206 -4.41 -12.01 -14.77
N GLY A 207 -4.75 -12.57 -13.60
CA GLY A 207 -5.52 -13.82 -13.48
C GLY A 207 -6.87 -13.83 -14.21
N LEU A 208 -7.73 -12.83 -13.99
CA LEU A 208 -9.02 -12.80 -14.68
C LEU A 208 -8.89 -12.52 -16.17
N ARG A 209 -7.89 -11.73 -16.57
CA ARG A 209 -7.66 -11.48 -18.00
C ARG A 209 -7.17 -12.75 -18.70
N ALA A 210 -6.34 -13.54 -18.03
CA ALA A 210 -5.88 -14.83 -18.51
C ALA A 210 -7.06 -15.80 -18.69
N LEU A 211 -7.97 -15.82 -17.71
CA LEU A 211 -9.18 -16.63 -17.75
C LEU A 211 -10.13 -16.21 -18.89
N GLU A 212 -10.42 -14.90 -19.02
CA GLU A 212 -11.24 -14.34 -20.10
C GLU A 212 -10.70 -14.73 -21.48
N LEU A 213 -9.38 -14.68 -21.65
CA LEU A 213 -8.70 -14.99 -22.91
C LEU A 213 -8.41 -16.48 -23.09
N SER A 214 -8.67 -17.33 -22.09
CA SER A 214 -8.32 -18.76 -22.08
C SER A 214 -6.82 -19.02 -22.38
N ILE A 215 -5.94 -18.22 -21.78
CA ILE A 215 -4.47 -18.34 -21.90
C ILE A 215 -3.82 -18.28 -20.51
N SER A 216 -2.50 -18.49 -20.43
CA SER A 216 -1.78 -18.41 -19.15
C SER A 216 -1.54 -16.96 -18.69
N ASN A 217 -1.34 -16.77 -17.38
CA ASN A 217 -0.91 -15.47 -16.83
C ASN A 217 0.38 -14.96 -17.49
N LEU A 218 1.36 -15.85 -17.70
CA LEU A 218 2.63 -15.50 -18.36
C LEU A 218 2.38 -14.98 -19.78
N GLU A 219 1.47 -15.60 -20.52
CA GLU A 219 1.14 -15.17 -21.88
C GLU A 219 0.42 -13.81 -21.91
N VAL A 220 -0.49 -13.52 -20.96
CA VAL A 220 -1.09 -12.17 -20.81
C VAL A 220 -0.01 -11.13 -20.57
N VAL A 221 0.92 -11.40 -19.65
CA VAL A 221 2.03 -10.49 -19.32
C VAL A 221 2.95 -10.28 -20.52
N GLU A 222 3.29 -11.35 -21.24
CA GLU A 222 4.10 -11.29 -22.45
C GLU A 222 3.43 -10.43 -23.54
N ARG A 223 2.14 -10.64 -23.81
CA ARG A 223 1.38 -9.83 -24.77
C ARG A 223 1.36 -8.35 -24.39
N ALA A 224 1.18 -8.04 -23.10
CA ALA A 224 1.17 -6.66 -22.61
C ALA A 224 2.54 -5.95 -22.73
N ILE A 225 3.64 -6.68 -22.53
CA ILE A 225 5.00 -6.16 -22.72
C ILE A 225 5.29 -5.99 -24.21
N ARG A 226 4.94 -6.98 -25.04
CA ARG A 226 5.17 -6.95 -26.50
C ARG A 226 4.34 -5.89 -27.22
N SER A 227 3.25 -5.39 -26.63
CA SER A 227 2.46 -4.28 -27.18
C SER A 227 3.01 -2.89 -26.86
N LEU A 228 4.13 -2.79 -26.11
CA LEU A 228 4.81 -1.51 -25.91
C LEU A 228 5.34 -0.95 -27.25
N PRO A 229 5.52 0.39 -27.34
CA PRO A 229 6.18 0.99 -28.50
C PRO A 229 7.55 0.34 -28.80
N PRO A 230 7.93 0.13 -30.07
CA PRO A 230 9.13 -0.63 -30.42
C PRO A 230 10.43 -0.15 -29.76
N ASP A 231 10.59 1.17 -29.61
CA ASP A 231 11.76 1.76 -28.95
C ASP A 231 11.79 1.45 -27.44
N LYS A 232 10.62 1.40 -26.79
CA LYS A 232 10.49 1.05 -25.37
C LYS A 232 10.70 -0.44 -25.14
N LEU A 233 10.11 -1.28 -25.98
CA LEU A 233 10.29 -2.74 -25.92
C LEU A 233 11.76 -3.13 -26.11
N ALA A 234 12.41 -2.58 -27.14
CA ALA A 234 13.84 -2.84 -27.41
C ALA A 234 14.72 -2.40 -26.23
N ALA A 235 14.39 -1.27 -25.59
CA ALA A 235 15.13 -0.75 -24.45
C ALA A 235 15.05 -1.63 -23.19
N LEU A 236 14.00 -2.45 -23.02
CA LEU A 236 13.82 -3.31 -21.85
C LEU A 236 14.73 -4.55 -21.85
N GLN A 237 15.19 -5.02 -23.01
CA GLN A 237 15.96 -6.26 -23.16
C GLN A 237 15.30 -7.47 -22.47
N VAL A 238 13.98 -7.63 -22.66
CA VAL A 238 13.15 -8.57 -21.89
C VAL A 238 13.28 -10.04 -22.30
N GLU A 239 13.76 -10.33 -23.52
CA GLU A 239 13.73 -11.69 -24.08
C GLU A 239 14.45 -12.77 -23.26
N PRO A 240 15.66 -12.54 -22.68
CA PRO A 240 16.30 -13.54 -21.83
C PRO A 240 15.45 -13.93 -20.62
N LEU A 241 14.71 -12.97 -20.06
CA LEU A 241 13.80 -13.22 -18.95
C LEU A 241 12.57 -14.02 -19.43
N LEU A 242 11.92 -13.63 -20.53
CA LEU A 242 10.74 -14.35 -21.03
C LEU A 242 11.08 -15.81 -21.38
N SER A 243 12.21 -16.04 -22.05
CA SER A 243 12.71 -17.40 -22.34
C SER A 243 12.93 -18.21 -21.06
N TYR A 244 13.58 -17.62 -20.05
CA TYR A 244 13.77 -18.29 -18.76
C TYR A 244 12.43 -18.59 -18.06
N LEU A 245 11.47 -17.67 -18.08
CA LEU A 245 10.15 -17.87 -17.44
C LEU A 245 9.41 -19.06 -18.04
N HIS A 246 9.40 -19.21 -19.37
CA HIS A 246 8.80 -20.38 -20.04
C HIS A 246 9.48 -21.70 -19.64
N GLU A 247 10.82 -21.72 -19.64
CA GLU A 247 11.60 -22.89 -19.22
C GLU A 247 11.35 -23.26 -17.75
N ALA A 248 11.33 -22.24 -16.87
CA ALA A 248 11.12 -22.42 -15.44
C ALA A 248 9.68 -22.84 -15.12
N THR A 249 8.69 -22.40 -15.90
CA THR A 249 7.31 -22.91 -15.80
C THR A 249 7.28 -24.41 -16.09
N ALA A 250 7.92 -24.85 -17.18
CA ALA A 250 7.96 -26.27 -17.54
C ALA A 250 8.76 -27.12 -16.54
N ARG A 251 9.88 -26.60 -16.02
CA ARG A 251 10.80 -27.35 -15.16
C ARG A 251 10.39 -27.38 -13.69
N TRP A 252 9.91 -26.25 -13.16
CA TRP A 252 9.67 -26.06 -11.72
C TRP A 252 8.21 -25.83 -11.37
N GLY A 253 7.29 -25.90 -12.34
CA GLY A 253 5.90 -25.48 -12.10
C GLY A 253 5.81 -24.01 -11.67
N MET A 254 6.70 -23.16 -12.21
CA MET A 254 6.74 -21.74 -11.88
C MET A 254 5.49 -21.02 -12.42
N GLU A 255 4.80 -20.31 -11.54
CA GLU A 255 3.58 -19.57 -11.83
C GLU A 255 3.85 -18.06 -11.80
N THR A 256 3.37 -17.33 -12.82
CA THR A 256 3.36 -15.87 -12.84
C THR A 256 2.09 -15.35 -12.17
N GLY A 257 2.24 -14.51 -11.14
CA GLY A 257 1.12 -14.05 -10.31
C GLY A 257 0.83 -12.56 -10.32
N ILE A 258 1.87 -11.71 -10.37
CA ILE A 258 1.72 -10.25 -10.20
C ILE A 258 2.66 -9.52 -11.15
N VAL A 259 2.20 -8.42 -11.74
CA VAL A 259 3.05 -7.45 -12.42
C VAL A 259 3.06 -6.16 -11.62
N CYS A 260 4.24 -5.65 -11.28
CA CYS A 260 4.40 -4.32 -10.71
C CYS A 260 5.09 -3.39 -11.70
N ILE A 261 4.63 -2.14 -11.77
CA ILE A 261 5.27 -1.10 -12.56
C ILE A 261 5.52 0.15 -11.72
N ASP A 262 6.67 0.78 -11.93
CA ASP A 262 6.93 2.12 -11.40
C ASP A 262 6.10 3.14 -12.20
N CYS A 263 5.38 4.05 -11.52
CA CYS A 263 4.59 5.10 -12.17
C CYS A 263 5.46 6.34 -12.45
N LEU A 264 6.52 6.09 -13.22
CA LEU A 264 7.52 7.06 -13.67
C LEU A 264 7.53 7.11 -15.19
N LYS A 265 8.23 8.08 -15.76
CA LYS A 265 8.45 8.13 -17.20
C LYS A 265 9.05 6.80 -17.69
N PRO A 266 8.68 6.29 -18.87
CA PRO A 266 9.17 5.00 -19.38
C PRO A 266 10.70 4.83 -19.40
N GLY A 267 11.45 5.93 -19.47
CA GLY A 267 12.92 5.88 -19.44
C GLY A 267 13.51 5.54 -18.06
N ASP A 268 12.75 5.80 -16.99
CA ASP A 268 13.14 5.62 -15.58
C ASP A 268 12.34 4.50 -14.90
N ALA A 269 11.18 4.15 -15.47
CA ALA A 269 10.30 3.11 -14.96
C ALA A 269 10.87 1.70 -15.19
N ARG A 270 10.45 0.78 -14.31
CA ARG A 270 10.77 -0.64 -14.38
C ARG A 270 9.49 -1.46 -14.31
N ILE A 271 9.54 -2.64 -14.91
CA ILE A 271 8.51 -3.68 -14.81
C ILE A 271 9.07 -4.79 -13.94
N LYS A 272 8.27 -5.30 -13.01
CA LYS A 272 8.61 -6.43 -12.15
C LYS A 272 7.59 -7.54 -12.35
N ILE A 273 8.06 -8.74 -12.67
CA ILE A 273 7.22 -9.93 -12.87
C ILE A 273 7.42 -10.84 -11.66
N TYR A 274 6.37 -11.01 -10.86
CA TYR A 274 6.37 -11.84 -9.65
C TYR A 274 5.96 -13.26 -10.01
N VAL A 275 6.76 -14.20 -9.53
CA VAL A 275 6.60 -15.61 -9.74
C VAL A 275 6.76 -16.38 -8.44
N ARG A 276 6.24 -17.60 -8.42
CA ARG A 276 6.41 -18.55 -7.33
C ARG A 276 6.48 -19.97 -7.86
N ALA A 277 7.02 -20.88 -7.07
CA ALA A 277 7.05 -22.30 -7.38
C ALA A 277 6.93 -23.11 -6.09
N PRO A 278 6.46 -24.37 -6.13
CA PRO A 278 6.31 -25.20 -4.93
C PRO A 278 7.65 -25.75 -4.43
N HIS A 279 8.80 -25.33 -4.95
CA HIS A 279 10.10 -25.88 -4.54
C HIS A 279 10.69 -25.10 -3.36
N THR A 280 11.58 -25.72 -2.59
CA THR A 280 12.32 -25.06 -1.48
C THR A 280 13.82 -25.37 -1.52
N THR A 281 14.30 -25.97 -2.61
CA THR A 281 15.69 -26.41 -2.78
C THR A 281 16.63 -25.25 -3.11
N LEU A 282 17.92 -25.43 -2.81
CA LEU A 282 18.97 -24.51 -3.26
C LEU A 282 19.16 -24.56 -4.79
N ASP A 283 18.82 -25.67 -5.43
CA ASP A 283 18.88 -25.81 -6.89
C ASP A 283 17.91 -24.85 -7.56
N TRP A 284 16.66 -24.79 -7.09
CA TRP A 284 15.69 -23.84 -7.62
C TRP A 284 16.05 -22.39 -7.27
N LEU A 285 16.53 -22.12 -6.04
CA LEU A 285 17.06 -20.80 -5.71
C LEU A 285 18.15 -20.37 -6.71
N THR A 286 19.11 -21.26 -6.98
CA THR A 286 20.24 -21.00 -7.88
C THR A 286 19.77 -20.80 -9.31
N ASP A 287 18.86 -21.64 -9.79
CA ASP A 287 18.26 -21.53 -11.12
C ASP A 287 17.53 -20.19 -11.29
N ALA A 288 16.74 -19.78 -10.29
CA ALA A 288 16.02 -18.50 -10.31
C ALA A 288 16.95 -17.29 -10.30
N ILE A 289 17.94 -17.24 -9.40
CA ILE A 289 18.81 -16.06 -9.31
C ILE A 289 19.78 -15.94 -10.50
N THR A 290 20.03 -17.04 -11.22
CA THR A 290 20.87 -17.03 -12.42
C THR A 290 20.07 -16.94 -13.72
N LEU A 291 18.73 -16.90 -13.67
CA LEU A 291 17.86 -16.98 -14.85
C LEU A 291 18.17 -18.24 -15.70
N GLY A 292 18.36 -19.38 -15.04
CA GLY A 292 18.76 -20.64 -15.68
C GLY A 292 20.18 -20.59 -16.24
N GLY A 293 21.11 -19.97 -15.50
CA GLY A 293 22.53 -19.83 -15.91
C GLY A 293 22.83 -18.68 -16.88
N ARG A 294 21.85 -17.84 -17.23
CA ARG A 294 22.03 -16.69 -18.14
C ARG A 294 22.69 -15.48 -17.48
N MET A 295 22.70 -15.40 -16.15
CA MET A 295 23.32 -14.32 -15.40
C MET A 295 24.62 -14.79 -14.75
N ASP A 296 25.71 -14.08 -15.05
CA ASP A 296 26.96 -14.23 -14.32
C ASP A 296 26.86 -13.55 -12.95
N LEU A 297 26.98 -14.36 -11.89
CA LEU A 297 26.94 -13.93 -10.50
C LEU A 297 28.33 -13.96 -9.84
N SER A 298 29.41 -14.04 -10.62
CA SER A 298 30.78 -14.05 -10.11
C SER A 298 31.08 -12.83 -9.21
N GLU A 299 30.63 -11.63 -9.61
CA GLU A 299 30.73 -10.40 -8.82
C GLU A 299 29.83 -10.38 -7.56
N TYR A 300 28.93 -11.36 -7.40
CA TYR A 300 27.96 -11.45 -6.31
C TYR A 300 28.23 -12.65 -5.39
N ALA A 301 29.39 -13.31 -5.46
CA ALA A 301 29.66 -14.56 -4.75
C ALA A 301 29.27 -14.55 -3.26
N GLU A 302 29.65 -13.48 -2.53
CA GLU A 302 29.27 -13.31 -1.12
C GLU A 302 27.75 -13.14 -0.95
N ALA A 303 27.11 -12.29 -1.77
CA ALA A 303 25.67 -12.07 -1.72
C ALA A 303 24.88 -13.34 -2.07
N VAL A 304 25.39 -14.17 -2.99
CA VAL A 304 24.81 -15.48 -3.32
C VAL A 304 24.89 -16.41 -2.11
N GLN A 305 26.03 -16.46 -1.41
CA GLN A 305 26.16 -17.28 -0.21
C GLN A 305 25.25 -16.79 0.90
N ASP A 306 25.20 -15.48 1.15
CA ASP A 306 24.27 -14.88 2.12
C ASP A 306 22.81 -15.22 1.79
N LEU A 307 22.44 -15.21 0.50
CA LEU A 307 21.08 -15.54 0.06
C LEU A 307 20.74 -17.00 0.35
N LYS A 308 21.68 -17.92 0.07
CA LYS A 308 21.54 -19.35 0.39
C LYS A 308 21.40 -19.57 1.89
N ASP A 309 22.18 -18.86 2.70
CA ASP A 309 22.10 -18.97 4.15
C ASP A 309 20.78 -18.40 4.70
N LEU A 310 20.31 -17.26 4.17
CA LEU A 310 19.02 -16.68 4.53
C LEU A 310 17.86 -17.61 4.15
N TRP A 311 17.93 -18.19 2.95
CA TRP A 311 16.99 -19.20 2.46
C TRP A 311 16.88 -20.39 3.42
N GLN A 312 18.02 -20.96 3.81
CA GLN A 312 18.09 -22.07 4.75
C GLN A 312 17.61 -21.67 6.15
N ALA A 313 17.91 -20.44 6.60
CA ALA A 313 17.45 -19.95 7.90
C ALA A 313 15.92 -19.88 8.00
N PHE A 314 15.21 -19.65 6.89
CA PHE A 314 13.75 -19.57 6.86
C PHE A 314 13.05 -20.88 6.48
N LEU A 315 13.49 -21.56 5.41
CA LEU A 315 12.80 -22.75 4.91
C LEU A 315 13.29 -24.05 5.58
N GLY A 316 14.46 -24.02 6.23
CA GLY A 316 15.05 -25.17 6.89
C GLY A 316 15.39 -26.33 5.95
N ARG A 317 15.60 -27.52 6.52
CA ARG A 317 15.84 -28.80 5.81
C ARG A 317 14.56 -29.62 5.62
N GLY A 318 13.41 -28.95 5.51
CA GLY A 318 12.11 -29.60 5.34
C GLY A 318 11.95 -30.25 3.96
N SER A 319 10.71 -30.62 3.62
CA SER A 319 10.39 -31.13 2.29
C SER A 319 10.90 -30.17 1.20
N HIS A 320 11.51 -30.74 0.16
CA HIS A 320 12.00 -30.01 -1.02
C HIS A 320 10.88 -29.46 -1.91
N VAL A 321 9.65 -29.91 -1.67
CA VAL A 321 8.44 -29.47 -2.35
C VAL A 321 7.37 -29.17 -1.30
N VAL A 322 6.79 -27.98 -1.39
CA VAL A 322 5.65 -27.51 -0.61
C VAL A 322 4.44 -28.39 -0.96
N PRO A 323 3.73 -28.97 0.02
CA PRO A 323 2.53 -29.77 -0.22
C PRO A 323 1.46 -29.02 -1.03
N ALA A 324 0.69 -29.76 -1.83
CA ALA A 324 -0.34 -29.16 -2.70
C ALA A 324 -1.51 -28.53 -1.91
N ASP A 325 -1.79 -29.02 -0.71
CA ASP A 325 -2.79 -28.51 0.22
C ASP A 325 -2.26 -27.36 1.11
N ALA A 326 -0.98 -27.01 1.01
CA ALA A 326 -0.44 -25.88 1.73
C ALA A 326 -0.98 -24.55 1.17
N PRO A 327 -1.10 -23.51 2.00
CA PRO A 327 -1.47 -22.17 1.57
C PRO A 327 -0.59 -21.67 0.41
N GLY A 328 -1.17 -20.94 -0.54
CA GLY A 328 -0.43 -20.40 -1.69
C GLY A 328 0.78 -19.54 -1.29
N ARG A 329 0.70 -18.84 -0.15
CA ARG A 329 1.80 -18.05 0.42
C ARG A 329 2.97 -18.90 0.92
N ALA A 330 2.75 -20.18 1.22
CA ALA A 330 3.81 -21.10 1.63
C ALA A 330 4.84 -21.31 0.50
N ARG A 331 4.43 -21.16 -0.77
CA ARG A 331 5.33 -21.24 -1.92
C ARG A 331 6.25 -20.02 -1.94
N PRO A 332 7.57 -20.17 -1.75
CA PRO A 332 8.52 -19.10 -2.01
C PRO A 332 8.42 -18.59 -3.46
N GLY A 333 8.95 -17.40 -3.70
CA GLY A 333 8.89 -16.75 -4.99
C GLY A 333 10.02 -15.78 -5.26
N PHE A 334 9.96 -15.21 -6.45
CA PHE A 334 10.88 -14.19 -6.91
C PHE A 334 10.07 -13.10 -7.60
N TYR A 335 10.61 -11.89 -7.68
CA TYR A 335 10.31 -11.06 -8.83
C TYR A 335 11.55 -10.84 -9.66
N PHE A 336 11.33 -10.64 -10.95
CA PHE A 336 12.36 -10.22 -11.89
C PHE A 336 12.07 -8.81 -12.36
N THR A 337 13.03 -7.92 -12.18
CA THR A 337 12.92 -6.52 -12.63
C THR A 337 13.57 -6.37 -13.99
N VAL A 338 12.85 -5.81 -14.96
CA VAL A 338 13.41 -5.31 -16.22
C VAL A 338 13.25 -3.80 -16.32
N GLY A 339 14.23 -3.15 -16.90
CA GLY A 339 14.25 -1.69 -17.04
C GLY A 339 15.22 -1.28 -18.13
N ARG A 340 15.11 -0.02 -18.56
CA ARG A 340 15.86 0.50 -19.70
C ARG A 340 17.37 0.23 -19.59
N GLY A 341 17.90 -0.53 -20.53
CA GLY A 341 19.34 -0.78 -20.69
C GLY A 341 19.99 -1.57 -19.56
N LYS A 342 19.20 -2.22 -18.69
CA LYS A 342 19.70 -3.00 -17.55
C LYS A 342 19.36 -4.47 -17.75
N PRO A 343 20.28 -5.40 -17.43
CA PRO A 343 19.94 -6.81 -17.33
C PRO A 343 18.78 -7.03 -16.35
N ALA A 344 17.97 -8.05 -16.60
CA ALA A 344 16.94 -8.46 -15.65
C ALA A 344 17.58 -8.76 -14.29
N SER A 345 16.96 -8.40 -13.17
CA SER A 345 17.51 -8.65 -11.83
C SER A 345 16.50 -9.35 -10.92
N PRO A 346 16.88 -10.49 -10.28
CA PRO A 346 16.02 -11.22 -9.37
C PRO A 346 15.97 -10.59 -7.97
N LYS A 347 14.82 -10.72 -7.30
CA LYS A 347 14.69 -10.54 -5.85
C LYS A 347 13.86 -11.69 -5.29
N MET A 348 14.37 -12.35 -4.26
CA MET A 348 13.72 -13.45 -3.56
C MET A 348 12.62 -12.91 -2.63
N TYR A 349 11.54 -13.68 -2.47
CA TYR A 349 10.45 -13.50 -1.52
C TYR A 349 10.07 -14.83 -0.87
N LEU A 350 9.89 -14.84 0.44
CA LEU A 350 9.41 -15.99 1.20
C LEU A 350 8.39 -15.54 2.24
N SER A 351 7.33 -16.32 2.45
CA SER A 351 6.39 -16.10 3.55
C SER A 351 6.83 -16.93 4.75
N PRO A 352 7.28 -16.32 5.85
CA PRO A 352 7.71 -17.08 7.02
C PRO A 352 6.58 -17.82 7.71
N GLY A 353 5.32 -17.37 7.57
CA GLY A 353 4.19 -17.83 8.37
C GLY A 353 3.97 -19.34 8.35
N TYR A 354 4.29 -20.00 7.23
CA TYR A 354 4.20 -21.45 7.09
C TYR A 354 5.38 -22.23 7.72
N TYR A 355 6.53 -21.58 7.91
CA TYR A 355 7.80 -22.20 8.32
C TYR A 355 8.24 -21.85 9.74
N VAL A 356 7.54 -20.92 10.39
CA VAL A 356 7.81 -20.46 11.76
C VAL A 356 6.55 -20.54 12.61
N LYS A 357 6.72 -20.66 13.93
CA LYS A 357 5.59 -20.68 14.87
C LYS A 357 5.14 -19.29 15.30
N SER A 358 6.02 -18.28 15.22
CA SER A 358 5.70 -16.92 15.62
C SER A 358 6.51 -15.83 14.91
N ASP A 359 6.00 -14.60 14.90
CA ASP A 359 6.73 -13.44 14.39
C ASP A 359 7.99 -13.12 15.23
N VAL A 360 7.99 -13.49 16.52
CA VAL A 360 9.20 -13.43 17.35
C VAL A 360 10.27 -14.40 16.86
N GLU A 361 9.88 -15.57 16.35
CA GLU A 361 10.82 -16.50 15.71
C GLU A 361 11.40 -15.92 14.40
N VAL A 362 10.60 -15.20 13.61
CA VAL A 362 11.08 -14.47 12.42
C VAL A 362 12.18 -13.48 12.81
N ILE A 363 11.92 -12.65 13.83
CA ILE A 363 12.91 -11.69 14.35
C ILE A 363 14.17 -12.42 14.85
N LYS A 364 14.00 -13.54 15.57
CA LYS A 364 15.13 -14.35 16.06
C LYS A 364 15.98 -14.91 14.91
N ARG A 365 15.36 -15.39 13.83
CA ARG A 365 16.06 -15.90 12.64
C ARG A 365 16.80 -14.78 11.91
N LEU A 366 16.20 -13.58 11.79
CA LEU A 366 16.88 -12.39 11.26
C LEU A 366 18.09 -11.98 12.12
N ARG A 367 17.96 -11.98 13.46
CA ARG A 367 19.09 -11.73 14.38
C ARG A 367 20.20 -12.76 14.17
N GLY A 368 19.86 -14.05 14.15
CA GLY A 368 20.83 -15.12 13.93
C GLY A 368 21.56 -15.00 12.60
N PHE A 369 20.83 -14.68 11.52
CA PHE A 369 21.40 -14.42 10.21
C PHE A 369 22.43 -13.28 10.26
N TYR A 370 22.07 -12.10 10.75
CA TYR A 370 22.99 -10.96 10.77
C TYR A 370 24.14 -11.10 11.77
N ALA A 371 23.95 -11.80 12.89
CA ALA A 371 25.02 -12.06 13.85
C ALA A 371 26.19 -12.85 13.25
N SER A 372 25.93 -13.63 12.20
CA SER A 372 26.95 -14.42 11.50
C SER A 372 27.69 -13.66 10.39
N ARG A 373 27.39 -12.37 10.17
CA ARG A 373 27.97 -11.58 9.06
C ARG A 373 28.97 -10.54 9.54
N THR A 374 29.94 -10.26 8.68
CA THR A 374 30.96 -9.22 8.90
C THR A 374 30.34 -7.83 9.07
N THR A 375 29.27 -7.53 8.33
CA THR A 375 28.47 -6.30 8.47
C THR A 375 27.39 -6.38 9.56
N GLY A 376 27.43 -7.42 10.39
CA GLY A 376 26.35 -7.81 11.31
C GLY A 376 25.98 -6.73 12.31
N CYS A 377 26.93 -6.01 12.89
CA CYS A 377 26.67 -5.05 13.97
C CYS A 377 25.68 -3.94 13.57
N GLU A 378 25.83 -3.34 12.39
CA GLU A 378 24.93 -2.28 11.93
C GLU A 378 23.53 -2.84 11.63
N LYS A 379 23.47 -4.00 10.96
CA LYS A 379 22.18 -4.62 10.59
C LYS A 379 21.44 -5.20 11.78
N LEU A 380 22.15 -5.70 12.80
CA LEU A 380 21.55 -6.08 14.07
C LEU A 380 20.85 -4.90 14.74
N ARG A 381 21.46 -3.70 14.73
CA ARG A 381 20.80 -2.50 15.26
C ARG A 381 19.48 -2.21 14.54
N VAL A 382 19.45 -2.32 13.22
CA VAL A 382 18.22 -2.13 12.43
C VAL A 382 17.17 -3.18 12.79
N VAL A 383 17.57 -4.44 12.97
CA VAL A 383 16.66 -5.51 13.42
C VAL A 383 16.09 -5.22 14.82
N GLU A 384 16.90 -4.67 15.74
CA GLU A 384 16.40 -4.28 17.07
C GLU A 384 15.42 -3.11 17.01
N GLU A 385 15.70 -2.10 16.18
CA GLU A 385 14.80 -0.96 15.97
C GLU A 385 13.48 -1.39 15.35
N PHE A 386 13.55 -2.30 14.37
CA PHE A 386 12.39 -2.94 13.77
C PHE A 386 11.58 -3.75 14.80
N ALA A 387 12.24 -4.60 15.59
CA ALA A 387 11.59 -5.38 16.65
C ALA A 387 10.93 -4.49 17.69
N ALA A 388 11.57 -3.39 18.08
CA ALA A 388 11.02 -2.40 19.00
C ALA A 388 9.78 -1.72 18.41
N ALA A 389 9.80 -1.35 17.12
CA ALA A 389 8.65 -0.76 16.44
C ALA A 389 7.44 -1.71 16.38
N LEU A 390 7.67 -3.01 16.13
CA LEU A 390 6.60 -4.01 16.18
C LEU A 390 6.08 -4.21 17.60
N LYS A 391 6.96 -4.31 18.60
CA LYS A 391 6.55 -4.46 20.01
C LYS A 391 5.73 -3.25 20.48
N ASP A 392 6.13 -2.04 20.12
CA ASP A 392 5.37 -0.82 20.40
C ASP A 392 3.99 -0.83 19.70
N THR A 393 3.92 -1.43 18.50
CA THR A 393 2.68 -1.54 17.70
C THR A 393 1.69 -2.56 18.24
N TYR A 394 2.14 -3.79 18.48
CA TYR A 394 1.25 -4.89 18.84
C TYR A 394 1.21 -5.18 20.35
N GLY A 395 2.17 -4.67 21.12
CA GLY A 395 2.34 -5.01 22.53
C GLY A 395 2.57 -6.51 22.71
N ASP A 396 1.95 -7.08 23.74
CA ASP A 396 2.03 -8.51 24.04
C ASP A 396 1.40 -9.40 22.95
N ARG A 397 0.55 -8.82 22.08
CA ARG A 397 -0.05 -9.55 20.95
C ARG A 397 0.99 -10.01 19.93
N LEU A 398 2.17 -9.38 19.87
CA LEU A 398 3.25 -9.85 18.99
C LEU A 398 3.68 -11.29 19.32
N GLU A 399 3.63 -11.66 20.60
CA GLU A 399 3.95 -13.01 21.06
C GLU A 399 2.73 -13.94 21.01
N GLN A 400 1.54 -13.41 21.30
CA GLN A 400 0.30 -14.20 21.41
C GLN A 400 -0.35 -14.55 20.06
N SER A 401 -0.16 -13.74 19.03
CA SER A 401 -0.87 -13.90 17.73
C SER A 401 -0.27 -14.96 16.80
N GLY A 402 0.78 -15.68 17.23
CA GLY A 402 1.45 -16.66 16.38
C GLY A 402 2.32 -15.98 15.32
N SER A 403 2.30 -16.51 14.09
CA SER A 403 3.00 -15.96 12.93
C SER A 403 2.02 -15.30 11.97
N GLY A 404 2.48 -14.30 11.21
CA GLY A 404 1.68 -13.67 10.15
C GLY A 404 1.63 -12.14 10.21
N LYS A 405 2.13 -11.51 11.27
CA LYS A 405 2.40 -10.06 11.27
C LYS A 405 3.58 -9.72 10.39
N ILE A 406 4.57 -10.60 10.26
CA ILE A 406 5.67 -10.51 9.29
C ILE A 406 5.42 -11.57 8.22
N PHE A 407 4.60 -11.24 7.23
CA PHE A 407 4.09 -12.23 6.27
C PHE A 407 4.94 -12.38 5.02
N TYR A 408 5.90 -11.48 4.77
CA TYR A 408 6.98 -11.73 3.82
C TYR A 408 8.32 -11.24 4.33
N VAL A 409 9.38 -11.95 3.92
CA VAL A 409 10.76 -11.49 3.92
C VAL A 409 11.25 -11.59 2.47
N GLY A 410 11.82 -10.50 1.95
CA GLY A 410 12.42 -10.47 0.64
C GLY A 410 13.89 -10.10 0.71
N ALA A 411 14.68 -10.58 -0.25
CA ALA A 411 16.11 -10.28 -0.32
C ALA A 411 16.58 -10.08 -1.76
N ALA A 412 17.31 -8.99 -2.00
CA ALA A 412 17.98 -8.70 -3.26
C ALA A 412 19.49 -8.73 -3.08
N MET A 413 20.20 -9.32 -4.05
CA MET A 413 21.65 -9.28 -4.10
C MET A 413 22.13 -7.88 -4.49
N THR A 414 23.23 -7.43 -3.89
CA THR A 414 23.82 -6.12 -4.19
C THR A 414 25.30 -6.25 -4.53
N LYS A 415 25.81 -5.37 -5.40
CA LYS A 415 27.24 -5.36 -5.77
C LYS A 415 28.16 -4.83 -4.66
N LYS A 416 27.61 -4.10 -3.68
CA LYS A 416 28.37 -3.42 -2.61
C LYS A 416 28.53 -4.28 -1.34
N HIS A 417 28.59 -5.60 -1.52
CA HIS A 417 28.59 -6.63 -0.47
C HIS A 417 27.25 -6.78 0.28
N GLY A 418 26.82 -8.04 0.41
CA GLY A 418 25.66 -8.43 1.20
C GLY A 418 24.29 -8.30 0.52
N LEU A 419 23.26 -8.60 1.31
CA LEU A 419 21.86 -8.58 0.91
C LEU A 419 21.14 -7.32 1.35
N ARG A 420 20.26 -6.85 0.48
CA ARG A 420 19.20 -5.92 0.85
C ARG A 420 17.97 -6.71 1.28
N VAL A 421 17.76 -6.84 2.59
CA VAL A 421 16.61 -7.53 3.18
C VAL A 421 15.47 -6.56 3.42
N VAL A 422 14.25 -6.98 3.09
CA VAL A 422 13.01 -6.22 3.27
C VAL A 422 11.98 -7.10 3.97
N THR A 423 11.33 -6.59 4.99
CA THR A 423 10.22 -7.27 5.67
C THR A 423 8.88 -6.61 5.34
N TYR A 424 7.79 -7.38 5.30
CA TYR A 424 6.43 -6.91 5.00
C TYR A 424 5.50 -7.25 6.15
N HIS A 425 4.62 -6.32 6.48
CA HIS A 425 3.89 -6.30 7.74
C HIS A 425 2.41 -6.09 7.56
N ASP A 426 1.63 -6.96 8.22
CA ASP A 426 0.19 -6.84 8.30
C ASP A 426 -0.18 -5.96 9.52
N PRO A 427 -0.73 -4.76 9.30
CA PRO A 427 -1.06 -3.84 10.38
C PRO A 427 -2.32 -4.23 11.15
N SER A 428 -3.03 -5.29 10.75
CA SER A 428 -4.27 -5.69 11.38
C SER A 428 -4.10 -5.92 12.88
N PRO A 429 -5.02 -5.42 13.72
CA PRO A 429 -5.06 -5.74 15.14
C PRO A 429 -5.56 -7.17 15.43
N ALA A 430 -6.19 -7.85 14.46
CA ALA A 430 -6.75 -9.20 14.59
C ALA A 430 -5.69 -10.28 14.28
N ALA A 431 -5.88 -11.51 14.76
CA ALA A 431 -5.04 -12.64 14.34
C ALA A 431 -5.24 -12.89 12.82
N PRO A 432 -4.21 -13.35 12.09
CA PRO A 432 -4.36 -13.65 10.66
C PRO A 432 -5.47 -14.68 10.44
N PHE A 433 -6.32 -14.43 9.44
CA PHE A 433 -7.38 -15.35 9.05
C PHE A 433 -6.74 -16.54 8.35
N LEU A 434 -6.45 -17.62 9.08
CA LEU A 434 -6.19 -18.90 8.46
C LEU A 434 -7.52 -19.40 7.93
N ALA A 435 -7.77 -19.22 6.63
CA ALA A 435 -8.94 -19.79 5.97
C ALA A 435 -8.93 -21.31 6.22
N SER A 436 -9.75 -21.77 7.16
CA SER A 436 -9.91 -23.20 7.42
C SER A 436 -10.61 -23.80 6.20
N SER A 437 -9.85 -24.55 5.40
CA SER A 437 -10.41 -25.43 4.38
C SER A 437 -11.17 -26.57 5.06
N THR A 438 -12.40 -26.32 5.47
CA THR A 438 -13.42 -27.35 5.66
C THR A 438 -14.46 -27.15 4.58
N VAL A 439 -14.21 -27.75 3.42
CA VAL A 439 -15.28 -28.08 2.48
C VAL A 439 -16.20 -29.05 3.23
N SER A 440 -17.31 -28.53 3.74
CA SER A 440 -18.40 -29.37 4.22
C SER A 440 -19.01 -30.04 3.00
N THR A 441 -18.64 -31.31 2.77
CA THR A 441 -19.32 -32.17 1.81
C THR A 441 -20.70 -32.53 2.39
N ASN A 442 -21.67 -31.63 2.27
CA ASN A 442 -23.07 -31.98 2.42
C ASN A 442 -23.62 -32.38 1.06
N THR A 443 -23.43 -33.66 0.72
CA THR A 443 -24.25 -34.36 -0.27
C THR A 443 -25.68 -34.41 0.25
N SER A 444 -26.55 -33.56 -0.30
CA SER A 444 -27.99 -33.78 -0.27
C SER A 444 -28.49 -33.82 -1.71
N THR A 445 -28.73 -35.05 -2.15
CA THR A 445 -29.47 -35.42 -3.37
C THR A 445 -30.82 -34.72 -3.42
N ILE A 446 -31.05 -33.93 -4.48
CA ILE A 446 -32.40 -33.52 -4.92
C ILE A 446 -32.54 -33.89 -6.41
N PRO A 447 -33.67 -34.46 -6.85
CA PRO A 447 -33.76 -35.19 -8.11
C PRO A 447 -33.98 -34.28 -9.33
N LEU A 448 -33.55 -34.81 -10.48
CA LEU A 448 -33.77 -34.26 -11.82
C LEU A 448 -35.26 -33.95 -12.08
N SER A 449 -35.53 -32.77 -12.64
CA SER A 449 -36.65 -32.58 -13.56
C SER A 449 -36.22 -31.67 -14.72
N SER A 450 -36.52 -32.15 -15.92
CA SER A 450 -36.12 -31.62 -17.23
C SER A 450 -37.08 -30.51 -17.72
N PRO A 451 -36.78 -29.82 -18.84
CA PRO A 451 -37.15 -28.43 -19.08
C PRO A 451 -38.48 -28.23 -19.82
N GLN A 452 -39.10 -27.05 -19.65
CA GLN A 452 -40.09 -26.51 -20.58
C GLN A 452 -39.67 -25.12 -21.08
N THR A 453 -39.55 -25.02 -22.39
CA THR A 453 -39.30 -23.82 -23.21
C THR A 453 -40.58 -23.02 -23.52
N PRO A 454 -40.48 -21.80 -24.09
CA PRO A 454 -41.31 -20.65 -23.71
C PRO A 454 -42.38 -20.22 -24.74
N ARG A 455 -43.30 -19.35 -24.29
CA ARG A 455 -44.16 -18.43 -25.07
C ARG A 455 -44.44 -17.23 -24.15
N GLY A 456 -44.52 -15.96 -24.55
CA GLY A 456 -44.43 -15.27 -25.82
C GLY A 456 -44.57 -13.76 -25.56
N GLU A 457 -44.13 -12.95 -26.51
CA GLU A 457 -44.59 -11.60 -26.90
C GLU A 457 -45.22 -10.63 -25.88
N ALA A 458 -44.63 -9.42 -25.79
CA ALA A 458 -45.33 -8.17 -26.16
C ALA A 458 -44.34 -6.99 -26.22
N ALA A 459 -44.21 -6.40 -27.41
CA ALA A 459 -43.63 -5.09 -27.65
C ALA A 459 -44.68 -4.00 -27.37
N LEU A 460 -44.26 -2.86 -26.83
CA LEU A 460 -45.02 -1.61 -26.92
C LEU A 460 -44.07 -0.41 -27.06
N VAL A 461 -44.34 0.35 -28.11
CA VAL A 461 -43.66 1.55 -28.60
C VAL A 461 -44.39 2.79 -28.11
N HIS A 462 -43.66 3.84 -27.71
CA HIS A 462 -43.94 5.29 -27.90
C HIS A 462 -43.05 6.10 -26.94
N ALA A 463 -42.63 7.35 -27.15
CA ALA A 463 -42.35 8.21 -28.30
C ALA A 463 -41.71 9.48 -27.69
N ALA A 464 -40.90 10.17 -28.48
CA ALA A 464 -40.22 11.40 -28.09
C ALA A 464 -41.18 12.59 -27.90
N ALA A 465 -40.82 13.51 -27.01
CA ALA A 465 -41.31 14.89 -27.06
C ALA A 465 -40.19 15.87 -26.68
N CYS A 466 -39.90 16.74 -27.64
CA CYS A 466 -38.96 17.85 -27.58
C CYS A 466 -39.64 19.05 -26.92
N GLY A 467 -38.94 19.79 -26.05
CA GLY A 467 -39.44 21.01 -25.42
C GLY A 467 -38.32 22.02 -25.19
N ARG A 468 -38.08 22.90 -26.18
CA ARG A 468 -37.26 24.10 -26.03
C ARG A 468 -37.99 25.12 -25.13
N ARG A 469 -37.30 25.69 -24.14
CA ARG A 469 -37.51 27.08 -23.72
C ARG A 469 -36.18 27.78 -23.46
N SER A 470 -36.15 29.00 -23.97
CA SER A 470 -35.07 29.95 -24.10
C SER A 470 -34.98 30.92 -22.91
N GLY A 471 -33.75 31.34 -22.59
CA GLY A 471 -33.44 32.75 -22.33
C GLY A 471 -33.46 33.23 -20.87
N GLY A 472 -32.26 33.47 -20.32
CA GLY A 472 -32.06 34.29 -19.13
C GLY A 472 -30.58 34.40 -18.75
N ARG A 473 -29.86 35.39 -19.30
CA ARG A 473 -28.48 35.72 -18.93
C ARG A 473 -28.40 36.21 -17.47
N ARG A 474 -27.58 35.56 -16.65
CA ARG A 474 -26.86 36.21 -15.55
C ARG A 474 -25.36 36.03 -15.79
N VAL A 475 -24.66 37.15 -15.89
CA VAL A 475 -23.20 37.22 -15.91
C VAL A 475 -22.75 37.12 -14.46
N ASP A 476 -22.04 36.05 -14.07
CA ASP A 476 -21.35 35.97 -12.78
C ASP A 476 -19.83 36.00 -13.04
N HIS A 477 -19.20 37.11 -12.64
CA HIS A 477 -17.75 37.25 -12.60
C HIS A 477 -17.21 36.55 -11.35
N ARG A 478 -17.07 35.22 -11.39
CA ARG A 478 -16.22 34.49 -10.43
C ARG A 478 -14.96 34.03 -11.14
N GLN A 479 -13.89 34.80 -10.99
CA GLN A 479 -12.54 34.30 -11.22
C GLN A 479 -12.33 33.08 -10.33
N SER A 480 -12.22 31.91 -10.95
CA SER A 480 -11.91 30.63 -10.31
C SER A 480 -10.56 30.71 -9.58
N ARG A 481 -10.59 30.80 -8.24
CA ARG A 481 -9.42 30.63 -7.39
C ARG A 481 -9.21 29.15 -7.04
N PRO A 482 -7.96 28.68 -6.86
CA PRO A 482 -7.64 27.26 -6.81
C PRO A 482 -8.09 26.62 -5.49
N ILE A 483 -8.75 25.47 -5.59
CA ILE A 483 -9.14 24.59 -4.48
C ILE A 483 -7.87 24.11 -3.73
N LEU A 484 -7.98 23.91 -2.40
CA LEU A 484 -7.05 23.38 -1.35
C LEU A 484 -6.00 22.30 -1.74
N LYS A 485 -6.07 21.80 -2.95
CA LYS A 485 -5.45 20.62 -3.52
C LYS A 485 -4.04 20.82 -4.10
N ASN A 486 -3.53 22.06 -4.20
CA ASN A 486 -2.41 22.37 -5.12
C ASN A 486 -1.14 23.02 -4.51
N ALA A 487 -1.01 23.17 -3.19
CA ALA A 487 0.03 24.05 -2.60
C ALA A 487 1.34 23.36 -2.14
N VAL A 488 1.32 22.07 -1.78
CA VAL A 488 2.42 21.46 -0.99
C VAL A 488 3.69 21.11 -1.80
N TYR A 489 3.60 20.91 -3.13
CA TYR A 489 4.65 20.20 -3.87
C TYR A 489 5.36 20.98 -4.99
N LYS A 490 5.06 22.27 -5.20
CA LYS A 490 5.59 23.00 -6.38
C LYS A 490 7.00 23.60 -6.25
N ASN A 491 7.66 23.58 -5.09
CA ASN A 491 8.96 24.22 -4.96
C ASN A 491 9.95 23.48 -4.04
N ALA A 492 10.89 22.75 -4.65
CA ALA A 492 11.94 21.98 -3.96
C ALA A 492 13.01 22.86 -3.27
N LYS A 493 12.95 24.19 -3.44
CA LYS A 493 13.90 25.15 -2.86
C LYS A 493 13.45 25.77 -1.53
N VAL A 494 12.26 25.43 -1.04
CA VAL A 494 11.68 26.02 0.19
C VAL A 494 11.63 24.95 1.29
N SER A 495 11.94 25.30 2.54
CA SER A 495 11.88 24.37 3.66
C SER A 495 10.47 23.80 3.83
N ALA A 496 10.34 22.58 4.35
CA ALA A 496 9.03 21.96 4.53
C ALA A 496 8.18 22.70 5.57
N GLU A 497 8.85 23.31 6.55
CA GLU A 497 8.26 24.14 7.59
C GLU A 497 7.59 25.39 6.99
N ALA A 498 8.23 26.02 5.99
CA ALA A 498 7.63 27.13 5.25
C ALA A 498 6.49 26.67 4.32
N ARG A 499 6.53 25.43 3.82
CA ARG A 499 5.43 24.83 3.03
C ARG A 499 4.20 24.48 3.88
N VAL A 500 4.42 24.00 5.11
CA VAL A 500 3.36 23.73 6.09
C VAL A 500 2.79 25.03 6.64
N ALA A 501 3.62 26.04 6.91
CA ALA A 501 3.17 27.37 7.32
C ALA A 501 2.34 28.07 6.22
N ASP A 502 2.76 27.99 4.95
CA ASP A 502 2.01 28.50 3.80
C ASP A 502 0.66 27.77 3.62
N LEU A 503 0.63 26.45 3.83
CA LEU A 503 -0.62 25.65 3.85
C LEU A 503 -1.59 26.15 4.92
N LEU A 504 -1.12 26.31 6.16
CA LEU A 504 -1.95 26.70 7.32
C LEU A 504 -2.39 28.18 7.26
N ALA A 505 -1.56 29.06 6.70
CA ALA A 505 -1.87 30.49 6.54
C ALA A 505 -2.91 30.77 5.45
N ARG A 506 -3.08 29.86 4.48
CA ARG A 506 -4.04 29.99 3.37
C ARG A 506 -5.41 29.37 3.63
N MET A 507 -5.57 28.63 4.72
CA MET A 507 -6.87 28.12 5.16
C MET A 507 -7.77 29.28 5.60
N THR A 508 -8.94 29.42 4.99
CA THR A 508 -9.95 30.41 5.37
C THR A 508 -10.59 30.07 6.73
N ASN A 509 -11.18 31.07 7.40
CA ASN A 509 -11.91 30.83 8.65
C ASN A 509 -13.13 29.90 8.44
N GLU A 510 -13.72 29.87 7.25
CA GLU A 510 -14.78 28.93 6.86
C GLU A 510 -14.25 27.51 6.60
N GLU A 511 -13.03 27.32 6.08
CA GLU A 511 -12.39 26.00 5.96
C GLU A 511 -12.03 25.43 7.34
N LYS A 512 -11.62 26.30 8.27
CA LYS A 512 -11.41 25.98 9.69
C LYS A 512 -12.73 25.72 10.43
N ALA A 513 -13.84 26.33 9.99
CA ALA A 513 -15.16 26.20 10.60
C ALA A 513 -16.03 25.07 10.01
N SER A 514 -15.86 24.70 8.74
CA SER A 514 -16.55 23.57 8.07
C SER A 514 -16.09 22.18 8.55
N GLN A 515 -15.19 22.17 9.53
CA GLN A 515 -14.74 21.02 10.32
C GLN A 515 -15.46 20.92 11.67
N ARG A 516 -16.45 21.80 11.94
CA ARG A 516 -17.21 21.82 13.21
C ARG A 516 -18.72 21.60 13.14
N ASP A 517 -19.40 21.66 11.99
CA ASP A 517 -20.85 21.35 11.91
C ASP A 517 -21.26 20.79 10.55
N VAL A 518 -21.98 19.66 10.51
CA VAL A 518 -23.46 19.57 10.41
C VAL A 518 -23.87 18.08 10.51
N ASP A 519 -24.57 17.72 11.58
CA ASP A 519 -25.63 16.69 11.59
C ASP A 519 -26.85 17.34 12.26
N THR A 520 -27.61 18.12 11.48
CA THR A 520 -29.04 18.45 11.70
C THR A 520 -29.49 19.43 10.61
N ALA A 521 -29.87 18.91 9.45
CA ALA A 521 -30.74 19.63 8.52
C ALA A 521 -31.53 18.64 7.64
N ALA A 522 -32.12 17.63 8.27
CA ALA A 522 -33.24 16.89 7.74
C ALA A 522 -34.14 16.57 8.92
N GLU A 523 -35.05 17.51 9.20
CA GLU A 523 -36.30 17.40 9.98
C GLU A 523 -36.48 18.62 10.90
N SER A 524 -37.67 19.22 10.78
CA SER A 524 -38.18 20.42 11.45
C SER A 524 -37.66 21.77 10.92
N GLY A 525 -38.58 22.52 10.31
CA GLY A 525 -38.42 23.92 9.96
C GLY A 525 -38.58 24.83 11.18
N ASP A 526 -38.13 26.05 10.97
CA ASP A 526 -38.34 27.26 11.76
C ASP A 526 -37.78 27.30 13.21
N HIS A 527 -37.11 28.43 13.48
CA HIS A 527 -36.69 28.97 14.78
C HIS A 527 -35.43 28.41 15.46
N TRP A 528 -34.22 28.71 14.96
CA TRP A 528 -33.05 28.98 15.83
C TRP A 528 -32.05 29.93 15.13
N PHE A 529 -32.37 31.23 15.13
CA PHE A 529 -31.43 32.31 14.84
C PHE A 529 -31.75 33.45 15.79
N LYS A 530 -31.14 33.42 17.00
CA LYS A 530 -30.96 34.51 17.99
C LYS A 530 -30.81 33.92 19.40
N SER A 531 -29.59 33.54 19.79
CA SER A 531 -29.23 33.53 21.22
C SER A 531 -27.74 33.65 21.52
N ASP A 532 -26.83 33.25 20.61
CA ASP A 532 -25.43 33.05 21.05
C ASP A 532 -24.45 34.17 20.69
N LEU A 533 -24.94 35.40 20.50
CA LEU A 533 -24.11 36.57 20.15
C LEU A 533 -23.84 37.55 21.29
N ASN A 534 -24.13 37.17 22.55
CA ASN A 534 -24.02 38.08 23.71
C ASN A 534 -23.13 37.59 24.86
N TRP A 535 -22.15 36.71 24.61
CA TRP A 535 -21.21 36.29 25.65
C TRP A 535 -19.73 36.34 25.24
N VAL A 536 -19.30 37.46 24.65
CA VAL A 536 -17.89 37.90 24.71
C VAL A 536 -17.87 39.44 24.70
N ASN A 537 -18.28 40.05 25.81
CA ASN A 537 -17.94 41.43 26.14
C ASN A 537 -17.71 41.48 27.65
N GLY A 538 -16.49 41.16 28.04
CA GLY A 538 -16.04 41.12 29.42
C GLY A 538 -14.53 40.95 29.42
N THR A 539 -13.84 42.05 29.63
CA THR A 539 -12.40 42.14 29.89
C THR A 539 -12.02 41.34 31.13
N GLU A 540 -10.75 40.90 31.15
CA GLU A 540 -10.00 40.26 32.24
C GLU A 540 -9.90 38.72 32.16
N ASP A 541 -8.90 38.25 31.40
CA ASP A 541 -7.92 37.24 31.85
C ASP A 541 -6.86 37.02 30.75
N ILE A 542 -5.79 37.83 30.80
CA ILE A 542 -4.71 37.89 29.77
C ILE A 542 -3.52 36.95 30.09
N TRP A 543 -3.58 36.09 31.12
CA TRP A 543 -2.37 35.38 31.56
C TRP A 543 -2.19 33.92 31.09
N GLU A 544 -3.17 33.26 30.46
CA GLU A 544 -3.01 31.87 29.97
C GLU A 544 -2.82 31.72 28.44
N ILE A 545 -2.89 32.80 27.66
CA ILE A 545 -2.58 32.78 26.21
C ILE A 545 -1.08 33.02 25.92
N SER A 546 -0.27 33.38 26.94
CA SER A 546 1.15 33.70 26.73
C SER A 546 2.06 32.47 26.54
N LEU A 547 1.64 31.27 26.97
CA LEU A 547 2.42 30.03 26.79
C LEU A 547 2.21 29.36 25.41
N LEU A 548 1.02 29.53 24.81
CA LEU A 548 0.69 29.03 23.46
C LEU A 548 1.24 29.93 22.34
N SER A 549 1.52 31.21 22.66
CA SER A 549 2.10 32.16 21.71
C SER A 549 3.63 32.12 21.67
N ASN A 550 4.32 31.68 22.72
CA ASN A 550 5.78 31.67 22.75
C ASN A 550 6.43 30.65 21.79
N HIS A 551 5.77 29.53 21.46
CA HIS A 551 6.28 28.60 20.43
C HIS A 551 5.99 29.07 19.00
N PHE A 552 4.89 29.81 18.79
CA PHE A 552 4.53 30.37 17.49
C PHE A 552 5.33 31.63 17.15
N VAL A 553 5.58 32.48 18.15
CA VAL A 553 6.38 33.69 18.03
C VAL A 553 7.88 33.35 17.91
N SER A 554 8.37 32.29 18.57
CA SER A 554 9.76 31.82 18.39
C SER A 554 10.05 31.38 16.95
N ILE A 555 9.12 30.66 16.31
CA ILE A 555 9.28 30.21 14.91
C ILE A 555 9.18 31.42 13.95
N VAL A 556 8.23 32.34 14.17
CA VAL A 556 8.06 33.53 13.31
C VAL A 556 9.19 34.56 13.51
N GLN A 557 9.70 34.75 14.73
CA GLN A 557 10.84 35.64 15.02
C GLN A 557 12.18 35.03 14.58
N TRP A 558 12.35 33.71 14.63
CA TRP A 558 13.51 33.03 14.03
C TRP A 558 13.52 33.13 12.50
N LEU A 559 12.33 33.10 11.87
CA LEU A 559 12.17 33.29 10.42
C LEU A 559 12.44 34.73 9.94
N GLN A 560 12.28 35.73 10.79
CA GLN A 560 12.59 37.13 10.44
C GLN A 560 14.08 37.48 10.58
N ALA A 561 14.83 36.77 11.45
CA ALA A 561 16.26 37.02 11.66
C ALA A 561 17.19 36.33 10.64
N TYR A 562 16.68 35.44 9.79
CA TYR A 562 17.46 34.73 8.76
C TYR A 562 17.15 35.21 7.33
N ALA A 563 16.30 36.24 7.19
CA ALA A 563 15.94 36.87 5.91
C ALA A 563 16.60 38.25 5.71
N SER A 564 17.67 38.54 6.44
CA SER A 564 18.55 39.71 6.25
C SER A 564 19.97 39.28 5.93
#